data_AF-A0A257RT81-F1
#
_entry.id   AF-A0A257RT81-F1
#
_cell.length_a   1.000
_cell.length_b   1.000
_cell.length_c   1.000
_cell.angle_alpha   90.00
_cell.angle_beta   90.00
_cell.angle_gamma   90.00
#
_symmetry.space_group_name_H-M   'P 1'
#
loop_
_entity.id
_entity.type
_entity.pdbx_description
1 polymer ?
#
loop_
_entity_poly.entity_id
_entity_poly.type
_entity_poly.pdbx_seq_one_letter_code
_entity_poly.pdbx_strand_id
1 'polypeptide(L)' 'TGLPVAMMDERLSSAAVNRALIEADLSRAKRAGRVDAAAASYMLQGALDLLNEPRPEE' A
#
# COMPACT_ATOMS: atom_id res chain seq x y z
N THR A 1 1.95 -14.46 19.51
CA THR A 1 0.90 -14.45 18.48
C THR A 1 1.21 -15.57 17.48
N GLY A 2 0.19 -16.23 16.90
CA GLY A 2 0.36 -17.41 16.03
C GLY A 2 -0.54 -17.35 14.79
N LEU A 3 -0.80 -16.13 14.31
CA LEU A 3 -1.65 -15.89 13.15
C LEU A 3 -0.87 -16.18 11.86
N PRO A 4 -1.55 -16.58 10.77
CA PRO A 4 -0.93 -16.69 9.45
C PRO A 4 -0.32 -15.35 9.02
N VAL A 5 0.85 -15.41 8.39
CA VAL A 5 1.56 -14.25 7.85
C VAL A 5 1.84 -14.50 6.37
N ALA A 6 1.55 -13.51 5.54
CA ALA A 6 1.96 -13.46 4.15
C ALA A 6 3.08 -12.42 3.98
N MET A 7 4.00 -12.70 3.07
CA MET A 7 5.07 -11.76 2.70
C MET A 7 4.67 -11.05 1.42
N MET A 8 4.91 -9.74 1.36
CA MET A 8 4.69 -8.93 0.18
C MET A 8 5.94 -8.11 -0.11
N ASP A 9 6.27 -7.98 -1.39
CA ASP A 9 7.36 -7.14 -1.83
C ASP A 9 6.95 -5.66 -1.67
N GLU A 10 7.64 -4.94 -0.79
CA GLU A 10 7.34 -3.53 -0.49
C GLU A 10 7.98 -2.54 -1.48
N ARG A 11 8.79 -3.02 -2.44
CA ARG A 11 9.53 -2.15 -3.36
C ARG A 11 8.57 -1.17 -4.06
N LEU A 12 9.06 0.07 -4.23
CA LEU A 12 8.36 1.18 -4.86
C LEU A 12 7.10 1.72 -4.15
N SER A 13 6.62 1.09 -3.07
CA SER A 13 5.45 1.56 -2.30
C SER A 13 5.59 3.02 -1.83
N SER A 14 6.76 3.37 -1.26
CA SER A 14 7.07 4.73 -0.84
C SER A 14 7.06 5.73 -1.99
N ALA A 15 7.51 5.34 -3.19
CA ALA A 15 7.51 6.22 -4.36
C ALA A 15 6.09 6.44 -4.89
N ALA A 16 5.29 5.37 -5.00
CA ALA A 16 3.89 5.44 -5.41
C ALA A 16 3.06 6.31 -4.46
N VAL A 17 3.21 6.11 -3.15
CA VAL A 17 2.52 6.88 -2.11
C VAL A 17 2.95 8.34 -2.11
N ASN A 18 4.25 8.63 -2.21
CA ASN A 18 4.69 10.03 -2.27
C ASN A 18 4.13 10.76 -3.48
N ARG A 19 4.03 10.09 -4.64
CA ARG A 19 3.40 10.64 -5.83
C ARG A 19 1.91 10.95 -5.60
N ALA A 20 1.15 9.99 -5.07
CA ALA A 20 -0.27 10.21 -4.75
C ALA A 20 -0.48 11.35 -3.74
N LEU A 21 0.38 11.46 -2.72
CA LEU A 21 0.30 12.54 -1.74
C LEU A 21 0.69 13.91 -2.32
N ILE A 22 1.58 13.95 -3.32
CA ILE A 22 1.89 15.17 -4.08
C ILE A 22 0.68 15.56 -4.95
N GLU A 23 0.08 14.60 -5.65
CA GLU A 23 -1.12 14.80 -6.47
C GLU A 23 -2.31 15.31 -5.63
N ALA A 24 -2.38 14.91 -4.36
CA ALA A 24 -3.33 15.42 -3.37
C ALA A 24 -2.96 16.78 -2.75
N ASP A 25 -1.92 17.47 -3.25
CA ASP A 25 -1.44 18.78 -2.80
C ASP A 25 -1.05 18.85 -1.31
N LEU A 26 -0.53 17.75 -0.75
CA LEU A 26 0.03 17.79 0.60
C LEU A 26 1.43 18.39 0.57
N SER A 27 1.69 19.36 1.45
CA SER A 27 3.04 19.88 1.67
C SER A 27 4.02 18.79 2.14
N ARG A 28 5.31 18.96 1.87
CA ARG A 28 6.36 18.00 2.26
C ARG A 28 6.32 17.62 3.74
N ALA A 29 6.05 18.60 4.62
CA ALA A 29 5.91 18.38 6.06
C ALA A 29 4.72 17.47 6.40
N LYS A 30 3.56 17.70 5.74
CA LYS A 30 2.38 16.85 5.92
C LYS A 30 2.58 15.44 5.37
N ARG A 31 3.31 15.29 4.26
CA ARG A 31 3.64 13.98 3.68
C ARG A 31 4.54 13.15 4.60
N ALA A 32 5.55 13.77 5.20
CA ALA A 32 6.45 13.09 6.13
C ALA A 32 5.71 12.45 7.32
N GLY A 33 4.64 13.06 7.81
CA GLY A 33 3.81 12.51 8.87
C GLY A 33 2.79 11.44 8.44
N ARG A 34 2.68 11.14 7.14
CA ARG A 34 1.64 10.23 6.60
C ARG A 34 2.15 9.11 5.71
N VAL A 35 3.38 9.21 5.21
CA VAL A 35 3.94 8.29 4.20
C VAL A 35 3.93 6.84 4.66
N ASP A 36 4.31 6.54 5.90
CA ASP A 36 4.42 5.16 6.40
C ASP A 36 3.05 4.49 6.50
N ALA A 37 2.06 5.17 7.07
CA ALA A 37 0.69 4.66 7.16
C ALA A 37 0.05 4.48 5.78
N ALA A 38 0.34 5.38 4.85
CA ALA A 38 -0.13 5.27 3.47
C ALA A 38 0.57 4.13 2.71
N ALA A 39 1.86 3.87 2.96
CA ALA A 39 2.57 2.72 2.41
C ALA A 39 2.01 1.39 2.94
N ALA A 40 1.73 1.30 4.24
CA ALA A 40 1.07 0.13 4.82
C ALA A 40 -0.33 -0.10 4.22
N SER A 41 -1.11 0.97 4.04
CA SER A 41 -2.43 0.90 3.40
C SER A 41 -2.33 0.48 1.94
N TYR A 42 -1.32 0.96 1.22
CA TYR A 42 -1.06 0.58 -0.17
C TYR A 42 -0.74 -0.93 -0.30
N MET A 43 0.08 -1.47 0.60
CA MET A 43 0.38 -2.91 0.63
C MET A 43 -0.87 -3.73 0.98
N LEU A 44 -1.63 -3.31 1.98
CA LEU A 44 -2.88 -3.98 2.35
C LEU A 44 -3.88 -3.99 1.20
N GLN A 45 -4.01 -2.88 0.47
CA GLN A 45 -4.90 -2.82 -0.68
C GLN A 45 -4.48 -3.84 -1.75
N GLY A 46 -3.19 -3.91 -2.09
CA GLY A 46 -2.72 -4.92 -3.05
C GLY A 46 -2.98 -6.36 -2.60
N ALA A 47 -2.87 -6.65 -1.30
CA ALA A 47 -3.21 -7.96 -0.75
C ALA A 47 -4.72 -8.24 -0.83
N LEU A 48 -5.56 -7.25 -0.52
CA LEU A 48 -7.02 -7.38 -0.63
C LEU A 48 -7.47 -7.55 -2.09
N ASP A 49 -6.84 -6.84 -3.03
CA ASP A 49 -7.13 -6.96 -4.45
C ASP A 49 -6.82 -8.38 -4.95
N LEU A 50 -5.68 -8.96 -4.56
CA LEU A 50 -5.32 -10.35 -4.88
C LEU A 50 -6.31 -11.36 -4.29
N LEU A 51 -6.78 -11.13 -3.06
CA LEU A 51 -7.74 -12.04 -2.41
C LEU A 51 -9.15 -11.96 -3.02
N ASN A 52 -9.48 -10.83 -3.65
CA ASN A 52 -10.77 -10.59 -4.28
C ASN A 52 -10.77 -10.88 -5.80
N GLU A 53 -9.61 -11.24 -6.39
CA GLU A 53 -9.53 -11.59 -7.80
C GLU A 53 -10.34 -12.88 -8.07
N PRO A 54 -11.31 -12.86 -9.02
CA PRO A 54 -12.06 -14.06 -9.36
C PRO A 54 -11.11 -15.11 -9.92
N ARG A 55 -11.18 -16.34 -9.40
CA ARG A 55 -10.38 -17.43 -9.97
C ARG A 55 -10.79 -17.65 -11.42
N PRO A 56 -9.83 -17.82 -12.35
CA PRO A 56 -10.16 -18.25 -13.70
C PRO A 56 -10.93 -19.57 -13.61
N GLU A 57 -12.06 -19.64 -14.31
CA GLU A 57 -12.83 -20.88 -14.40
C GLU A 57 -12.00 -21.93 -15.17
N GLU A 58 -11.84 -23.11 -14.58
CA GLU A 58 -11.14 -24.27 -15.19
C GLU A 58 -11.91 -24.87 -16.36
#